data_AF-A0A8C0N543-F1
#
_entry.id   AF-A0A8C0N543-F1
#
_cell.length_a   1.000
_cell.length_b   1.000
_cell.length_c   1.000
_cell.angle_alpha   90.00
_cell.angle_beta   90.00
_cell.angle_gamma   90.00
#
_symmetry.space_group_name_H-M   'P 1'
#
loop_
_entity.id
_entity.type
_entity.pdbx_description
1 polymer ?
#
loop_
_entity_poly.entity_id
_entity_poly.type
_entity_poly.pdbx_seq_one_letter_code
_entity_poly.pdbx_strand_id
1 'polypeptide(L)'
;MESRAGVAATPGALPYYVALSQLLGLTVVAMTGAWLGLYRGGIAWEGALQFNVHPLCMVIGLIFLQGDALLVYRVFRNEAKRTTKVLHGLLHVLALIIALVGLVAVFDYHRQKGYADLYSLHSWCGILVFVLYFMQGQVQ
;
A
#
# COMPACT_ATOMS: atom_id res chain seq x y z
N MET A 1 -26.34 -12.86 37.77
CA MET A 1 -25.04 -12.17 37.81
C MET A 1 -24.52 -12.11 36.39
N GLU A 2 -24.83 -11.04 35.67
CA GLU A 2 -24.34 -10.82 34.32
C GLU A 2 -22.82 -10.56 34.38
N SER A 3 -22.05 -11.52 33.85
CA SER A 3 -20.62 -11.37 33.67
C SER A 3 -20.38 -10.29 32.63
N ARG A 4 -20.04 -9.08 33.09
CA ARG A 4 -19.47 -8.02 32.26
C ARG A 4 -18.18 -8.56 31.65
N ALA A 5 -18.27 -9.09 30.43
CA ALA A 5 -17.11 -9.38 29.60
C ALA A 5 -16.29 -8.09 29.52
N GLY A 6 -15.17 -8.06 30.24
CA GLY A 6 -14.28 -6.91 30.30
C GLY A 6 -13.90 -6.54 28.88
N VAL A 7 -14.34 -5.38 28.42
CA VAL A 7 -13.82 -4.75 27.20
C VAL A 7 -12.33 -4.60 27.43
N ALA A 8 -11.53 -5.48 26.83
CA ALA A 8 -10.09 -5.51 27.05
C ALA A 8 -9.54 -4.08 26.83
N ALA A 9 -8.93 -3.47 27.83
CA ALA A 9 -8.47 -2.09 27.73
C ALA A 9 -7.52 -1.95 26.53
N THR A 10 -7.66 -0.89 25.74
CA THR A 10 -6.65 -0.56 24.72
C THR A 10 -5.38 -0.23 25.48
N PRO A 11 -4.22 -0.84 25.15
CA PRO A 11 -2.96 -0.39 25.72
C PRO A 11 -2.84 1.11 25.43
N GLY A 12 -2.65 1.94 26.46
CA GLY A 12 -2.63 3.41 26.30
C GLY A 12 -1.59 3.89 25.27
N ALA A 13 -0.59 3.05 24.96
CA ALA A 13 0.44 3.27 23.97
C ALA A 13 0.00 3.07 22.49
N LEU A 14 -1.07 2.29 22.23
CA LEU A 14 -1.53 1.96 20.88
C LEU A 14 -1.82 3.19 19.99
N PRO A 15 -2.55 4.23 20.44
CA PRO A 15 -2.77 5.42 19.60
C PRO A 15 -1.47 6.14 19.25
N TYR A 16 -0.46 6.14 20.14
CA TYR A 16 0.84 6.74 19.86
C TYR A 16 1.61 5.97 18.79
N TYR A 17 1.60 4.64 18.83
CA TYR A 17 2.23 3.82 17.78
C TYR A 17 1.53 4.00 16.43
N VAL A 18 0.19 4.07 16.43
CA VAL A 18 -0.59 4.33 15.22
C VAL A 18 -0.24 5.70 14.67
N ALA A 19 -0.28 6.77 15.48
CA ALA A 19 0.08 8.11 15.06
C ALA A 19 1.51 8.18 14.50
N LEU A 20 2.48 7.53 15.16
CA LEU A 20 3.85 7.45 14.67
C LEU A 20 3.93 6.74 13.32
N SER A 21 3.24 5.61 13.15
CA SER A 21 3.21 4.88 11.87
C SER A 21 2.61 5.71 10.73
N GLN A 22 1.55 6.49 11.01
CA GLN A 22 0.94 7.39 10.03
C GLN A 22 1.89 8.52 9.62
N LEU A 23 2.56 9.14 10.59
CA LEU A 23 3.54 10.20 10.32
C LEU A 23 4.72 9.70 9.48
N LEU A 24 5.24 8.52 9.83
CA LEU A 24 6.32 7.88 9.07
C LEU A 24 5.86 7.50 7.66
N GLY A 25 4.68 6.91 7.53
CA GLY A 25 4.09 6.53 6.24
C GLY A 25 3.90 7.74 5.32
N LEU A 26 3.28 8.81 5.82
CA LEU A 26 3.09 10.06 5.07
C LEU A 26 4.42 10.71 4.71
N THR A 27 5.41 10.66 5.60
CA THR A 27 6.76 11.18 5.33
C THR A 27 7.43 10.39 4.20
N VAL A 28 7.32 9.06 4.18
CA VAL A 28 7.87 8.22 3.10
C VAL A 28 7.16 8.49 1.77
N VAL A 29 5.83 8.67 1.77
CA VAL A 29 5.07 9.04 0.57
C VAL A 29 5.51 10.42 0.06
N ALA A 30 5.58 11.42 0.95
CA ALA A 30 5.99 12.78 0.59
C ALA A 30 7.44 12.83 0.09
N MET A 31 8.36 12.12 0.75
CA MET A 31 9.76 12.03 0.34
C MET A 31 9.89 11.34 -1.02
N THR A 32 9.11 10.28 -1.28
CA THR A 32 9.08 9.61 -2.59
C THR A 32 8.57 10.57 -3.68
N GLY A 33 7.49 11.29 -3.42
CA GLY A 33 6.96 12.30 -4.34
C GLY A 33 7.95 13.43 -4.62
N ALA A 34 8.60 13.95 -3.58
CA ALA A 34 9.63 14.99 -3.69
C ALA A 34 10.85 14.48 -4.47
N TRP A 35 11.29 13.25 -4.23
CA TRP A 35 12.38 12.62 -4.96
C TRP A 35 12.07 12.54 -6.46
N LEU A 36 10.88 12.05 -6.82
CA LEU A 36 10.46 11.92 -8.21
C LEU A 36 10.26 13.28 -8.89
N GLY A 37 9.65 14.22 -8.18
CA GLY A 37 9.36 15.57 -8.68
C GLY A 37 10.62 16.42 -8.89
N LEU A 38 11.49 16.49 -7.87
CA LEU A 38 12.62 17.40 -7.86
C LEU A 38 13.87 16.82 -8.53
N TYR A 39 14.10 15.50 -8.41
CA TYR A 39 15.33 14.87 -8.89
C TYR A 39 15.15 13.97 -10.11
N ARG A 40 13.94 13.44 -10.35
CA ARG A 40 13.68 12.53 -11.49
C ARG A 40 12.89 13.17 -12.64
N GLY A 41 12.67 14.49 -12.59
CA GLY A 41 12.03 15.25 -13.66
C GLY A 41 10.51 15.17 -13.69
N GLY A 42 9.87 14.69 -12.62
CA GLY A 42 8.41 14.65 -12.49
C GLY A 42 7.80 13.28 -12.72
N ILE A 43 6.48 13.25 -12.86
CA ILE A 43 5.69 12.04 -13.10
C ILE A 43 4.79 12.33 -14.29
N ALA A 44 4.88 11.49 -15.32
CA ALA A 44 4.02 11.56 -16.49
C ALA A 44 3.70 10.14 -16.95
N TRP A 45 2.61 9.98 -17.70
CA TRP A 45 2.22 8.68 -18.25
C TRP A 45 2.95 8.33 -19.56
N GLU A 46 3.89 9.18 -20.02
CA GLU A 46 4.58 9.01 -21.29
C GLU A 46 6.10 9.16 -21.13
N GLY A 47 6.84 8.51 -22.02
CA GLY A 47 8.27 8.67 -22.17
C GLY A 47 9.08 8.14 -20.98
N ALA A 48 10.18 8.81 -20.65
CA ALA A 48 11.09 8.36 -19.59
C ALA A 48 10.50 8.51 -18.17
N LEU A 49 9.53 9.41 -18.01
CA LEU A 49 8.91 9.71 -16.71
C LEU A 49 7.85 8.68 -16.31
N GLN A 50 7.40 7.84 -17.24
CA GLN A 50 6.44 6.77 -16.96
C GLN A 50 6.97 5.77 -15.93
N PHE A 51 8.28 5.53 -15.93
CA PHE A 51 8.92 4.71 -14.90
C PHE A 51 8.72 5.29 -13.49
N ASN A 52 8.64 6.62 -13.32
CA ASN A 52 8.48 7.25 -12.01
C ASN A 52 7.09 6.97 -11.39
N VAL A 53 6.09 6.61 -12.20
CA VAL A 53 4.77 6.18 -11.70
C VAL A 53 4.90 4.90 -10.87
N HIS A 54 5.75 3.97 -11.29
CA HIS A 54 5.93 2.67 -10.63
C HIS A 54 6.32 2.79 -9.14
N PRO A 55 7.45 3.41 -8.75
CA PRO A 55 7.84 3.50 -7.35
C PRO A 55 6.84 4.29 -6.52
N LEU A 56 6.20 5.33 -7.07
CA LEU A 56 5.18 6.08 -6.34
C LEU A 56 3.96 5.21 -6.03
N CYS A 57 3.42 4.53 -7.04
CA CYS A 57 2.28 3.62 -6.88
C CYS A 57 2.60 2.47 -5.91
N MET A 58 3.81 1.91 -5.97
CA MET A 58 4.22 0.82 -5.05
C MET A 58 4.30 1.29 -3.60
N VAL A 59 4.83 2.49 -3.34
CA VAL A 59 4.90 3.06 -1.98
C VAL A 59 3.50 3.39 -1.45
N ILE A 60 2.63 3.98 -2.26
CA ILE A 60 1.27 4.33 -1.82
C ILE A 60 0.43 3.06 -1.60
N GLY A 61 0.43 2.13 -2.56
CA GLY A 61 -0.40 0.94 -2.52
C GLY A 61 0.11 -0.11 -1.52
N LEU A 62 1.27 -0.69 -1.79
CA LEU A 62 1.76 -1.88 -1.08
C LEU A 62 2.46 -1.59 0.26
N ILE A 63 2.82 -0.33 0.54
CA ILE A 63 3.43 0.07 1.82
C ILE A 63 2.43 0.82 2.67
N PHE A 64 1.93 1.97 2.22
CA PHE A 64 1.10 2.84 3.04
C PHE A 64 -0.32 2.28 3.24
N LEU A 65 -1.10 2.15 2.17
CA LEU A 65 -2.48 1.67 2.25
C LEU A 65 -2.59 0.23 2.76
N GLN A 66 -1.66 -0.62 2.37
CA GLN A 66 -1.56 -1.97 2.93
C GLN A 66 -1.31 -1.95 4.44
N GLY A 67 -0.42 -1.08 4.93
CA GLY A 67 -0.17 -0.90 6.37
C GLY A 67 -1.44 -0.48 7.12
N ASP A 68 -2.20 0.45 6.55
CA ASP A 68 -3.47 0.92 7.12
C ASP A 68 -4.51 -0.20 7.18
N ALA A 69 -4.61 -0.99 6.10
CA ALA A 69 -5.52 -2.13 6.05
C ALA A 69 -5.21 -3.16 7.16
N LEU A 70 -3.93 -3.39 7.48
CA LEU A 70 -3.51 -4.29 8.55
C LEU A 70 -3.77 -3.73 9.97
N LEU A 71 -3.83 -2.41 10.12
CA LEU A 71 -4.06 -1.74 11.41
C LEU A 71 -5.54 -1.46 11.68
N VAL A 72 -6.40 -1.45 10.66
CA VAL A 72 -7.82 -1.03 10.77
C VAL A 72 -8.59 -1.77 11.86
N TYR A 73 -8.39 -3.09 12.02
CA TYR A 73 -9.05 -3.89 13.07
C TYR A 73 -8.55 -3.57 14.48
N ARG A 74 -7.31 -3.07 14.61
CA ARG A 74 -6.75 -2.67 15.90
C ARG A 74 -7.22 -1.29 16.30
N VAL A 75 -7.30 -0.36 15.34
CA VAL A 75 -7.75 1.01 15.55
C VAL A 75 -9.26 1.05 15.83
N PHE A 76 -10.06 0.41 14.98
CA PHE A 76 -11.52 0.42 15.07
C PHE A 76 -12.08 -0.80 15.81
N ARG A 77 -11.43 -1.17 16.92
CA ARG A 77 -11.81 -2.35 17.73
C ARG A 77 -13.16 -2.24 18.44
N ASN A 78 -13.63 -1.01 18.65
CA ASN A 78 -14.90 -0.70 19.32
C ASN A 78 -16.05 -0.44 18.33
N GLU A 79 -15.75 -0.38 17.04
CA GLU A 79 -16.74 -0.18 15.99
C GLU A 79 -17.44 -1.48 15.60
N ALA A 80 -18.56 -1.36 14.88
CA ALA A 80 -19.27 -2.50 14.35
C ALA A 80 -18.34 -3.34 13.45
N LYS A 81 -18.22 -4.64 13.73
CA LYS A 81 -17.37 -5.58 12.96
C LYS A 81 -17.60 -5.51 11.46
N ARG A 82 -18.85 -5.28 11.04
CA ARG A 82 -19.23 -5.13 9.62
C ARG A 82 -18.56 -3.90 9.00
N THR A 83 -18.58 -2.75 9.68
CA THR A 83 -17.96 -1.51 9.20
C THR A 83 -16.45 -1.68 9.08
N THR A 84 -15.79 -2.20 10.11
CA THR A 84 -14.35 -2.43 10.09
C THR A 84 -13.93 -3.43 9.00
N LYS A 85 -14.75 -4.46 8.73
CA LYS A 85 -14.52 -5.40 7.63
C LYS A 85 -14.65 -4.75 6.26
N VAL A 86 -15.65 -3.88 6.06
CA VAL A 86 -15.81 -3.12 4.81
C VAL A 86 -14.62 -2.18 4.60
N LEU A 87 -14.21 -1.42 5.63
CA LEU A 87 -13.05 -0.53 5.53
C LEU A 87 -11.76 -1.30 5.21
N HIS A 88 -11.54 -2.44 5.86
CA HIS A 88 -10.41 -3.33 5.57
C HIS A 88 -10.38 -3.77 4.11
N GLY A 89 -11.51 -4.27 3.60
CA GLY A 89 -11.63 -4.70 2.20
C GLY A 89 -11.42 -3.55 1.23
N LEU A 90 -12.00 -2.37 1.49
CA LEU A 90 -11.83 -1.19 0.65
C LEU A 90 -10.37 -0.73 0.57
N LEU A 91 -9.65 -0.72 1.69
CA LEU A 91 -8.23 -0.36 1.72
C LEU A 91 -7.38 -1.34 0.90
N HIS A 92 -7.62 -2.65 1.04
CA HIS A 92 -6.92 -3.67 0.23
C HIS A 92 -7.22 -3.56 -1.26
N VAL A 93 -8.49 -3.32 -1.64
CA VAL A 93 -8.89 -3.15 -3.04
C VAL A 93 -8.25 -1.89 -3.63
N LEU A 94 -8.24 -0.78 -2.90
CA LEU A 94 -7.61 0.46 -3.34
C LEU A 94 -6.09 0.28 -3.52
N ALA A 95 -5.44 -0.37 -2.54
CA ALA A 95 -4.02 -0.70 -2.62
C ALA A 95 -3.69 -1.58 -3.83
N LEU A 96 -4.52 -2.59 -4.11
CA LEU A 96 -4.36 -3.47 -5.27
C LEU A 96 -4.48 -2.70 -6.59
N ILE A 97 -5.49 -1.84 -6.73
CA ILE A 97 -5.70 -1.03 -7.94
C ILE A 97 -4.48 -0.12 -8.18
N ILE A 98 -3.99 0.57 -7.14
CA ILE A 98 -2.84 1.45 -7.26
C ILE A 98 -1.57 0.66 -7.61
N ALA A 99 -1.35 -0.50 -6.98
CA ALA A 99 -0.22 -1.38 -7.30
C ALA A 99 -0.28 -1.88 -8.75
N LEU A 100 -1.48 -2.23 -9.25
CA LEU A 100 -1.71 -2.65 -10.63
C LEU A 100 -1.34 -1.53 -11.61
N VAL A 101 -1.75 -0.28 -11.33
CA VAL A 101 -1.35 0.91 -12.12
C VAL A 101 0.18 1.05 -12.18
N GLY A 102 0.87 0.85 -11.06
CA GLY A 102 2.34 0.88 -11.01
C GLY A 102 3.01 -0.25 -11.81
N LEU A 103 2.41 -1.45 -11.85
CA LEU A 103 2.89 -2.54 -12.70
C LEU A 103 2.67 -2.22 -14.19
N VAL A 104 1.47 -1.79 -14.56
CA VAL A 104 1.17 -1.41 -15.95
C VAL A 104 2.16 -0.34 -16.44
N ALA A 105 2.46 0.66 -15.62
CA ALA A 105 3.42 1.70 -15.96
C ALA A 105 4.84 1.16 -16.25
N VAL A 106 5.34 0.19 -15.47
CA VAL A 106 6.70 -0.35 -15.71
C VAL A 106 6.76 -1.29 -16.92
N PHE A 107 5.74 -2.12 -17.12
CA PHE A 107 5.67 -3.00 -18.30
C PHE A 107 5.52 -2.19 -19.59
N ASP A 108 4.68 -1.17 -19.58
CA ASP A 108 4.50 -0.31 -20.75
C ASP A 108 5.76 0.53 -21.04
N TYR A 109 6.44 1.01 -19.99
CA TYR A 109 7.75 1.65 -20.12
C TYR A 109 8.80 0.74 -20.76
N HIS A 110 8.93 -0.52 -20.31
CA HIS A 110 9.85 -1.48 -20.92
C HIS A 110 9.51 -1.77 -22.38
N ARG A 111 8.22 -1.95 -22.69
CA ARG A 111 7.73 -2.17 -24.05
C ARG A 111 8.10 -1.01 -24.98
N GLN A 112 7.89 0.23 -24.54
CA GLN A 112 8.22 1.43 -25.33
C GLN A 112 9.74 1.60 -25.53
N LYS A 113 10.56 1.12 -24.59
CA LYS A 113 12.03 1.21 -24.66
C LYS A 113 12.71 -0.02 -25.26
N GLY A 114 11.97 -1.09 -25.53
CA GLY A 114 12.52 -2.37 -26.02
C GLY A 114 13.37 -3.11 -24.98
N TYR A 115 13.14 -2.87 -23.69
CA TYR A 115 13.83 -3.59 -22.62
C TYR A 115 13.19 -4.96 -22.37
N ALA A 116 14.00 -5.95 -22.00
CA ALA A 116 13.49 -7.25 -21.58
C ALA A 116 12.75 -7.10 -20.24
N ASP A 117 11.54 -7.67 -20.15
CA ASP A 117 10.81 -7.75 -18.90
C ASP A 117 11.37 -8.84 -17.98
N LEU A 118 11.09 -8.70 -16.68
CA LEU A 118 11.29 -9.73 -15.65
C LEU A 118 12.72 -10.33 -15.57
N TYR A 119 13.77 -9.59 -15.93
CA TYR A 119 15.14 -10.10 -15.88
C TYR A 119 15.83 -9.94 -14.51
N SER A 120 15.24 -9.13 -13.61
CA SER A 120 15.86 -8.78 -12.32
C SER A 120 15.24 -9.54 -11.15
N LEU A 121 16.04 -9.82 -10.11
CA LEU A 121 15.52 -10.40 -8.86
C LEU A 121 14.41 -9.55 -8.24
N HIS A 122 14.50 -8.22 -8.34
CA HIS A 122 13.45 -7.31 -7.89
C HIS A 122 12.12 -7.61 -8.56
N SER A 123 12.13 -7.81 -9.88
CA SER A 123 10.91 -8.10 -10.64
C SER A 123 10.29 -9.46 -10.30
N TRP A 124 11.11 -10.48 -10.03
CA TRP A 124 10.62 -11.79 -9.60
C TRP A 124 9.96 -11.73 -8.23
N CYS A 125 10.63 -11.10 -7.26
CA CYS A 125 10.08 -10.89 -5.93
C CYS A 125 8.82 -10.00 -5.97
N GLY A 126 8.84 -8.95 -6.80
CA GLY A 126 7.71 -8.02 -6.95
C GLY A 126 6.47 -8.70 -7.49
N ILE A 127 6.59 -9.50 -8.57
CA ILE A 127 5.46 -10.27 -9.11
C ILE A 127 4.98 -11.32 -8.12
N LEU A 128 5.89 -12.03 -7.44
CA LEU A 128 5.50 -12.98 -6.39
C LEU A 128 4.68 -12.30 -5.29
N VAL A 129 5.15 -11.16 -4.77
CA VAL A 129 4.42 -10.38 -3.75
C VAL A 129 3.06 -9.93 -4.28
N PHE A 130 2.98 -9.45 -5.52
CA PHE A 130 1.72 -9.00 -6.10
C PHE A 130 0.70 -10.15 -6.25
N VAL A 131 1.14 -11.33 -6.70
CA VAL A 131 0.28 -12.52 -6.80
C VAL A 131 -0.20 -12.96 -5.42
N LEU A 132 0.70 -13.06 -4.44
CA LEU A 132 0.35 -13.42 -3.07
C LEU A 132 -0.63 -12.42 -2.46
N TYR A 133 -0.43 -11.13 -2.71
CA TYR A 133 -1.31 -10.06 -2.26
C TYR A 133 -2.72 -10.20 -2.86
N PHE A 134 -2.81 -10.45 -4.17
CA PHE A 134 -4.08 -10.66 -4.85
C PHE A 134 -4.83 -11.86 -4.26
N MET A 135 -4.14 -12.99 -4.06
CA MET A 135 -4.72 -14.19 -3.44
C MET A 135 -5.17 -13.92 -2.00
N GLN A 136 -4.35 -13.23 -1.21
CA GLN A 136 -4.67 -12.87 0.17
C GLN A 136 -5.93 -12.00 0.26
N GLY A 137 -6.07 -11.02 -0.63
CA GLY A 137 -7.24 -10.14 -0.69
C GLY A 137 -8.58 -10.84 -1.01
N GLN A 138 -8.54 -12.05 -1.58
CA GLN A 138 -9.75 -12.86 -1.80
C GLN A 138 -10.19 -13.67 -0.56
N VAL A 139 -9.33 -13.80 0.45
CA VAL A 139 -9.49 -14.77 1.57
C VAL A 139 -9.88 -14.11 2.91
N GLN A 140 -9.85 -12.77 3.03
CA GLN A 140 -10.14 -12.02 4.27
C GLN A 140 -11.56 -11.41 4.31
#